data_AF-A0A959HZK4-F1
#
_entry.id   AF-A0A959HZK4-F1
#
_cell.length_a   1.000
_cell.length_b   1.000
_cell.length_c   1.000
_cell.angle_alpha   90.00
_cell.angle_beta   90.00
_cell.angle_gamma   90.00
#
_symmetry.space_group_name_H-M   'P 1'
#
loop_
_entity.id
_entity.type
_entity.pdbx_description
1 polymer ?
#
loop_
_entity_poly.entity_id
_entity_poly.type
_entity_poly.pdbx_seq_one_letter_code
_entity_poly.pdbx_strand_id
1 'polypeptide(L)'
;MKTLKRNLIVLLFCLPTIWLGAQVEVTYNLSYDFGTQTYTVSMNSNTAYNPPLSRLTSSTQVTVVVPEGWQVTNLTGLISTTVPLGWGFSYVDGSDYGLTNDYIVFAVSNSGTYTPFSIPANADLDLFSFQSTSGCIGNLSLFDNTTDPLNSEPTLNPDNNIVILGAGAGNKYAGNTSGSVSCVPPCSANAGTLSY
;
A
#
# COMPACT_ATOMS: atom_id res chain seq x y z
N MET A 1 -71.91 -1.50 -29.00
CA MET A 1 -71.52 -2.05 -27.70
C MET A 1 -70.94 -3.45 -27.87
N LYS A 2 -69.61 -3.60 -27.86
CA LYS A 2 -68.90 -4.86 -27.58
C LYS A 2 -67.61 -4.51 -26.85
N THR A 3 -67.49 -4.98 -25.62
CA THR A 3 -66.45 -4.71 -24.63
C THR A 3 -65.20 -5.54 -24.97
N LEU A 4 -64.06 -4.90 -25.24
CA LEU A 4 -62.79 -5.59 -25.42
C LEU A 4 -62.00 -5.59 -24.11
N LYS A 5 -61.59 -6.79 -23.70
CA LYS A 5 -61.01 -7.13 -22.40
C LYS A 5 -59.63 -6.50 -22.20
N ARG A 6 -59.40 -6.03 -20.97
CA ARG A 6 -58.17 -5.42 -20.45
C ARG A 6 -57.12 -6.52 -20.19
N ASN A 7 -56.17 -6.70 -21.10
CA ASN A 7 -55.03 -7.59 -20.90
C ASN A 7 -53.94 -6.84 -20.13
N LEU A 8 -53.74 -7.21 -18.87
CA LEU A 8 -52.64 -6.77 -18.02
C LEU A 8 -51.39 -7.59 -18.39
N ILE A 9 -50.47 -7.02 -19.17
CA ILE A 9 -49.14 -7.58 -19.39
C ILE A 9 -48.29 -7.23 -18.16
N VAL A 10 -48.08 -8.22 -17.28
CA VAL A 10 -47.11 -8.13 -16.19
C VAL A 10 -45.72 -8.36 -16.78
N LEU A 11 -44.99 -7.28 -17.01
CA LEU A 11 -43.59 -7.33 -17.43
C LEU A 11 -42.75 -7.77 -16.22
N LEU A 12 -42.44 -9.06 -16.14
CA LEU A 12 -41.55 -9.62 -15.13
C LEU A 12 -40.13 -9.09 -15.42
N PHE A 13 -39.71 -8.07 -14.67
CA PHE A 13 -38.35 -7.53 -14.68
C PHE A 13 -37.38 -8.64 -14.27
N CYS A 14 -36.73 -9.26 -15.26
CA CYS A 14 -35.57 -10.12 -15.05
C CYS A 14 -34.40 -9.19 -14.69
N LEU A 15 -34.35 -8.72 -13.45
CA LEU A 15 -33.20 -8.01 -12.91
C LEU A 15 -32.01 -8.98 -12.96
N PRO A 16 -30.95 -8.73 -13.75
CA PRO A 16 -29.73 -9.50 -13.59
C PRO A 16 -29.28 -9.30 -12.14
N THR A 17 -29.17 -10.39 -11.39
CA THR A 17 -28.50 -10.38 -10.10
C THR A 17 -27.05 -10.02 -10.38
N ILE A 18 -26.74 -8.72 -10.28
CA ILE A 18 -25.37 -8.22 -10.32
C ILE A 18 -24.71 -8.84 -9.10
N TRP A 19 -23.97 -9.92 -9.33
CA TRP A 19 -23.06 -10.49 -8.34
C TRP A 19 -21.98 -9.44 -8.10
N LEU A 20 -22.19 -8.60 -7.09
CA LEU A 20 -21.14 -7.81 -6.46
C LEU A 20 -20.26 -8.79 -5.69
N GLY A 21 -19.44 -9.55 -6.40
CA GLY A 21 -18.31 -10.23 -5.76
C GLY A 21 -17.44 -9.13 -5.16
N ALA A 22 -17.21 -9.17 -3.85
CA ALA A 22 -16.24 -8.30 -3.21
C ALA A 22 -14.91 -8.47 -3.95
N GLN A 23 -14.43 -7.41 -4.60
CA GLN A 23 -13.11 -7.41 -5.23
C GLN A 23 -12.08 -7.55 -4.10
N VAL A 24 -11.01 -8.31 -4.33
CA VAL A 24 -9.89 -8.35 -3.39
C VAL A 24 -9.24 -6.99 -3.42
N GLU A 25 -9.22 -6.32 -2.28
CA GLU A 25 -8.66 -4.99 -2.12
C GLU A 25 -7.59 -5.05 -1.04
N VAL A 26 -6.39 -4.60 -1.41
CA VAL A 26 -5.27 -4.45 -0.51
C VAL A 26 -4.88 -2.98 -0.48
N THR A 27 -4.82 -2.41 0.72
CA THR A 27 -4.34 -1.05 0.92
C THR A 27 -2.97 -1.06 1.58
N TYR A 28 -2.19 -0.01 1.33
CA TYR A 28 -0.93 0.23 2.04
C TYR A 28 -1.04 1.36 3.05
N ASN A 29 -0.27 1.26 4.11
CA ASN A 29 -0.13 2.29 5.13
C ASN A 29 1.34 2.52 5.44
N LEU A 30 1.72 3.78 5.57
CA LEU A 30 3.01 4.21 6.08
C LEU A 30 2.80 4.83 7.47
N SER A 31 3.63 4.44 8.43
CA SER A 31 3.68 5.03 9.76
C SER A 31 5.10 5.38 10.16
N TYR A 32 5.24 6.23 11.18
CA TYR A 32 6.53 6.61 11.76
C TYR A 32 6.48 6.51 13.28
N ASP A 33 7.47 5.83 13.86
CA ASP A 33 7.68 5.75 15.29
C ASP A 33 8.77 6.74 15.72
N PHE A 34 8.39 7.73 16.53
CA PHE A 34 9.30 8.74 17.06
C PHE A 34 10.35 8.21 18.04
N GLY A 35 10.02 7.15 18.79
CA GLY A 35 10.92 6.57 19.78
C GLY A 35 12.08 5.82 19.12
N THR A 36 11.81 5.14 18.02
CA THR A 36 12.81 4.36 17.26
C THR A 36 13.30 5.05 15.99
N GLN A 37 12.69 6.18 15.60
CA GLN A 37 12.92 6.90 14.34
C GLN A 37 12.75 5.99 13.11
N THR A 38 11.75 5.13 13.15
CA THR A 38 11.55 4.06 12.16
C THR A 38 10.27 4.29 11.38
N TYR A 39 10.38 4.21 10.06
CA TYR A 39 9.23 4.13 9.16
C TYR A 39 8.82 2.68 9.00
N THR A 40 7.52 2.40 9.05
CA THR A 40 6.97 1.06 8.83
C THR A 40 5.94 1.12 7.73
N VAL A 41 6.08 0.23 6.75
CA VAL A 41 5.08 -0.02 5.72
C VAL A 41 4.30 -1.27 6.11
N SER A 42 2.97 -1.13 6.13
CA SER A 42 2.05 -2.22 6.37
C SER A 42 1.02 -2.33 5.25
N MET A 43 0.38 -3.49 5.16
CA MET A 43 -0.75 -3.73 4.27
C MET A 43 -1.98 -4.17 5.05
N ASN A 44 -3.16 -3.90 4.51
CA ASN A 44 -4.42 -4.46 4.98
C ASN A 44 -5.14 -5.10 3.79
N SER A 45 -5.57 -6.35 3.94
CA SER A 45 -6.33 -7.07 2.91
C SER A 45 -7.73 -7.31 3.41
N ASN A 46 -8.75 -7.04 2.59
CA ASN A 46 -10.14 -7.38 2.94
C ASN A 46 -10.41 -8.91 2.94
N THR A 47 -9.47 -9.69 2.40
CA THR A 47 -9.56 -11.15 2.22
C THR A 47 -8.39 -11.85 2.90
N ALA A 48 -8.68 -12.96 3.60
CA ALA A 48 -7.65 -13.77 4.23
C ALA A 48 -7.03 -14.74 3.23
N TYR A 49 -5.72 -14.94 3.34
CA TYR A 49 -4.98 -15.96 2.58
C TYR A 49 -4.13 -16.81 3.51
N ASN A 50 -4.18 -18.12 3.33
CA ASN A 50 -3.37 -19.05 4.09
C ASN A 50 -2.32 -19.72 3.19
N PRO A 51 -1.17 -20.13 3.76
CA PRO A 51 -0.21 -20.97 3.07
C PRO A 51 -0.88 -22.19 2.41
N PRO A 52 -0.47 -22.58 1.19
CA PRO A 52 0.63 -22.01 0.40
C PRO A 52 0.22 -20.84 -0.52
N LEU A 53 -1.05 -20.41 -0.49
CA LEU A 53 -1.60 -19.44 -1.45
C LEU A 53 -1.38 -17.96 -1.07
N SER A 54 -0.90 -17.68 0.14
CA SER A 54 -0.57 -16.35 0.63
C SER A 54 0.79 -15.81 0.13
N ARG A 55 1.21 -16.22 -1.08
CA ARG A 55 2.49 -15.82 -1.66
C ARG A 55 2.38 -14.48 -2.38
N LEU A 56 3.19 -13.51 -1.95
CA LEU A 56 3.53 -12.29 -2.67
C LEU A 56 4.50 -12.63 -3.81
N THR A 57 4.18 -12.14 -5.00
CA THR A 57 5.02 -12.37 -6.19
C THR A 57 6.15 -11.34 -6.29
N SER A 58 7.06 -11.51 -7.25
CA SER A 58 8.14 -10.57 -7.53
C SER A 58 7.66 -9.22 -8.05
N SER A 59 6.40 -9.10 -8.49
CA SER A 59 5.83 -7.82 -8.91
C SER A 59 5.28 -7.01 -7.74
N THR A 60 5.20 -7.57 -6.53
CA THR A 60 4.76 -6.80 -5.35
C THR A 60 5.77 -5.71 -5.03
N GLN A 61 5.30 -4.47 -5.02
CA GLN A 61 6.08 -3.25 -4.97
C GLN A 61 5.36 -2.18 -4.15
N VAL A 62 6.12 -1.46 -3.33
CA VAL A 62 5.67 -0.28 -2.60
C VAL A 62 6.62 0.87 -2.91
N THR A 63 6.09 2.01 -3.34
CA THR A 63 6.90 3.20 -3.62
C THR A 63 6.62 4.28 -2.58
N VAL A 64 7.69 4.82 -2.02
CA VAL A 64 7.66 5.91 -1.05
C VAL A 64 8.21 7.17 -1.71
N VAL A 65 7.45 8.25 -1.64
CA VAL A 65 7.85 9.59 -2.04
C VAL A 65 8.58 10.23 -0.86
N VAL A 66 9.79 10.71 -1.11
CA VAL A 66 10.71 11.26 -0.11
C VAL A 66 11.22 12.63 -0.56
N PRO A 67 11.69 13.49 0.37
CA PRO A 67 12.43 14.69 0.00
C PRO A 67 13.71 14.35 -0.77
N GLU A 68 14.22 15.31 -1.54
CA GLU A 68 15.50 15.16 -2.25
C GLU A 68 16.67 14.74 -1.33
N GLY A 69 17.50 13.84 -1.81
CA GLY A 69 18.72 13.37 -1.13
C GLY A 69 18.45 12.36 0.00
N TRP A 70 17.27 11.77 0.04
CA TRP A 70 16.93 10.76 1.04
C TRP A 70 17.67 9.44 0.80
N GLN A 71 18.12 8.78 1.88
CA GLN A 71 18.81 7.49 1.79
C GLN A 71 18.28 6.50 2.81
N VAL A 72 17.90 5.32 2.32
CA VAL A 72 17.45 4.20 3.15
C VAL A 72 18.62 3.62 3.94
N THR A 73 18.40 3.38 5.22
CA THR A 73 19.22 2.51 6.06
C THR A 73 18.34 1.58 6.89
N ASN A 74 18.94 0.53 7.45
CA ASN A 74 18.29 -0.42 8.35
C ASN A 74 16.99 -1.03 7.81
N LEU A 75 16.92 -1.28 6.49
CA LEU A 75 15.80 -1.99 5.87
C LEU A 75 15.67 -3.39 6.47
N THR A 76 14.52 -3.67 7.08
CA THR A 76 14.24 -4.91 7.78
C THR A 76 12.86 -5.44 7.36
N GLY A 77 12.80 -6.69 6.89
CA GLY A 77 11.53 -7.37 6.66
C GLY A 77 10.91 -7.79 8.00
N LEU A 78 9.62 -7.49 8.20
CA LEU A 78 8.93 -7.71 9.48
C LEU A 78 8.16 -9.03 9.53
N ILE A 79 8.01 -9.70 8.38
CA ILE A 79 7.43 -11.03 8.30
C ILE A 79 8.49 -12.10 8.59
N SER A 80 8.56 -12.50 9.86
CA SER A 80 9.47 -13.53 10.33
C SER A 80 8.87 -14.93 10.20
N THR A 81 9.41 -15.71 9.27
CA THR A 81 9.12 -17.14 9.08
C THR A 81 10.44 -17.91 9.01
N THR A 82 10.40 -19.24 8.81
CA THR A 82 11.61 -20.06 8.69
C THR A 82 12.56 -19.57 7.59
N VAL A 83 12.01 -19.14 6.45
CA VAL A 83 12.73 -18.36 5.43
C VAL A 83 12.02 -17.02 5.30
N PRO A 84 12.53 -15.94 5.91
CA PRO A 84 11.86 -14.64 5.96
C PRO A 84 11.53 -14.06 4.58
N LEU A 85 10.48 -13.24 4.53
CA LEU A 85 10.19 -12.43 3.36
C LEU A 85 11.25 -11.33 3.24
N GLY A 86 12.01 -11.34 2.15
CA GLY A 86 13.07 -10.39 1.87
C GLY A 86 12.57 -9.20 1.05
N TRP A 87 13.10 -8.03 1.36
CA TRP A 87 12.83 -6.78 0.65
C TRP A 87 14.12 -6.19 0.12
N GLY A 88 14.07 -5.68 -1.11
CA GLY A 88 15.11 -4.84 -1.71
C GLY A 88 14.51 -3.50 -2.10
N PHE A 89 15.37 -2.54 -2.46
CA PHE A 89 14.91 -1.24 -2.94
C PHE A 89 15.78 -0.70 -4.08
N SER A 90 15.19 0.18 -4.88
CA SER A 90 15.87 1.04 -5.84
C SER A 90 15.45 2.49 -5.63
N TYR A 91 16.27 3.41 -6.11
CA TYR A 91 16.08 4.84 -5.95
C TYR A 91 15.89 5.50 -7.33
N VAL A 92 15.00 6.48 -7.37
CA VAL A 92 14.77 7.35 -8.53
C VAL A 92 14.96 8.79 -8.07
N ASP A 93 15.94 9.45 -8.65
CA ASP A 93 16.17 10.88 -8.46
C ASP A 93 15.07 11.66 -9.18
N GLY A 94 14.28 12.44 -8.45
CA GLY A 94 13.19 13.21 -9.04
C GLY A 94 13.67 14.34 -9.94
N SER A 95 14.87 14.87 -9.68
CA SER A 95 15.41 16.02 -10.40
C SER A 95 15.73 15.67 -11.86
N ASP A 96 16.03 14.40 -12.15
CA ASP A 96 16.18 13.87 -13.51
C ASP A 96 14.90 14.05 -14.36
N TYR A 97 13.75 14.24 -13.71
CA TYR A 97 12.43 14.42 -14.32
C TYR A 97 11.81 15.79 -14.01
N GLY A 98 12.59 16.72 -13.44
CA GLY A 98 12.13 18.07 -13.08
C GLY A 98 11.18 18.12 -11.88
N LEU A 99 11.24 17.10 -11.01
CA LEU A 99 10.46 17.00 -9.78
C LEU A 99 11.31 17.42 -8.57
N THR A 100 10.65 17.70 -7.44
CA THR A 100 11.30 18.16 -6.20
C THR A 100 11.33 17.10 -5.09
N ASN A 101 10.97 15.86 -5.43
CA ASN A 101 10.92 14.73 -4.52
C ASN A 101 11.59 13.54 -5.19
N ASP A 102 12.29 12.73 -4.43
CA ASP A 102 12.79 11.45 -4.91
C ASP A 102 11.81 10.33 -4.58
N TYR A 103 12.09 9.15 -5.14
CA TYR A 103 11.25 7.99 -4.99
C TYR A 103 12.08 6.76 -4.62
N ILE A 104 11.58 6.02 -3.65
CA ILE A 104 12.19 4.78 -3.19
C ILE A 104 11.22 3.65 -3.47
N VAL A 105 11.62 2.77 -4.37
CA VAL A 105 10.82 1.64 -4.82
C VAL A 105 11.27 0.39 -4.07
N PHE A 106 10.43 -0.10 -3.16
CA PHE A 106 10.66 -1.34 -2.42
C PHE A 106 9.97 -2.51 -3.10
N ALA A 107 10.66 -3.63 -3.28
CA ALA A 107 10.12 -4.81 -3.93
C ALA A 107 10.53 -6.11 -3.20
N VAL A 108 9.72 -7.14 -3.36
CA VAL A 108 10.02 -8.49 -2.84
C VAL A 108 11.27 -9.04 -3.55
N SER A 109 12.33 -9.30 -2.79
CA SER A 109 13.64 -9.69 -3.35
C SER A 109 13.86 -11.21 -3.47
N ASN A 110 13.08 -12.00 -2.74
CA ASN A 110 13.20 -13.46 -2.69
C ASN A 110 11.88 -14.18 -2.98
N SER A 111 11.10 -13.64 -3.93
CA SER A 111 9.82 -14.23 -4.31
C SER A 111 9.98 -15.70 -4.72
N GLY A 112 9.03 -16.53 -4.28
CA GLY A 112 9.03 -17.98 -4.54
C GLY A 112 9.89 -18.82 -3.60
N THR A 113 10.88 -18.25 -2.91
CA THR A 113 11.78 -19.01 -2.02
C THR A 113 11.53 -18.80 -0.53
N TYR A 114 10.90 -17.69 -0.14
CA TYR A 114 10.49 -17.45 1.24
C TYR A 114 9.36 -18.41 1.68
N THR A 115 9.24 -18.62 2.98
CA THR A 115 8.19 -19.47 3.57
C THR A 115 6.86 -18.70 3.65
N PRO A 116 5.77 -19.18 3.03
CA PRO A 116 4.48 -18.49 3.09
C PRO A 116 3.98 -18.31 4.52
N PHE A 117 3.28 -17.20 4.75
CA PHE A 117 2.72 -16.78 6.04
C PHE A 117 1.23 -16.50 5.88
N SER A 118 0.44 -16.53 6.94
CA SER A 118 -0.98 -16.14 6.83
C SER A 118 -1.13 -14.64 6.66
N ILE A 119 -1.97 -14.23 5.72
CA ILE A 119 -2.45 -12.86 5.56
C ILE A 119 -3.85 -12.81 6.18
N PRO A 120 -4.03 -12.17 7.34
CA PRO A 120 -5.34 -12.04 7.95
C PRO A 120 -6.24 -11.10 7.14
N ALA A 121 -7.55 -11.30 7.22
CA ALA A 121 -8.51 -10.35 6.67
C ALA A 121 -8.71 -9.18 7.64
N ASN A 122 -8.81 -7.97 7.12
CA ASN A 122 -9.16 -6.74 7.82
C ASN A 122 -8.25 -6.43 9.02
N ALA A 123 -6.98 -6.82 8.93
CA ALA A 123 -5.97 -6.51 9.93
C ALA A 123 -4.68 -6.07 9.25
N ASP A 124 -4.03 -5.08 9.85
CA ASP A 124 -2.76 -4.56 9.36
C ASP A 124 -1.67 -5.62 9.55
N LEU A 125 -0.88 -5.78 8.51
CA LEU A 125 0.26 -6.67 8.47
C LEU A 125 1.49 -5.86 8.09
N ASP A 126 2.38 -5.66 9.05
CA ASP A 126 3.63 -4.94 8.83
C ASP A 126 4.56 -5.74 7.91
N LEU A 127 4.95 -5.13 6.79
CA LEU A 127 5.71 -5.79 5.73
C LEU A 127 7.20 -5.62 5.95
N PHE A 128 7.63 -4.37 6.12
CA PHE A 128 9.01 -3.99 6.34
C PHE A 128 9.09 -2.64 7.04
N SER A 129 10.25 -2.38 7.63
CA SER A 129 10.60 -1.10 8.21
C SER A 129 11.93 -0.60 7.68
N PHE A 130 12.13 0.71 7.75
CA PHE A 130 13.36 1.35 7.30
C PHE A 130 13.59 2.67 8.05
N GLN A 131 14.81 3.17 7.96
CA GLN A 131 15.24 4.44 8.56
C GLN A 131 15.91 5.30 7.51
N SER A 132 16.10 6.58 7.84
CA SER A 132 16.92 7.50 7.07
C SER A 132 18.33 7.53 7.64
N THR A 133 19.36 7.56 6.79
CA THR A 133 20.75 7.82 7.23
C THR A 133 20.90 9.19 7.88
N SER A 134 20.07 10.14 7.47
CA SER A 134 20.16 11.55 7.85
C SER A 134 19.13 11.92 8.94
N GLY A 135 18.44 10.92 9.50
CA GLY A 135 17.39 11.11 10.51
C GLY A 135 16.09 11.64 9.92
N CYS A 136 15.28 12.29 10.75
CA CYS A 136 14.02 12.89 10.33
C CYS A 136 14.26 14.07 9.36
N ILE A 137 14.00 13.85 8.07
CA ILE A 137 14.05 14.89 7.04
C ILE A 137 12.72 14.87 6.27
N GLY A 138 12.00 15.98 6.37
CA GLY A 138 10.75 16.22 5.65
C GLY A 138 9.65 15.22 5.96
N ASN A 139 8.61 15.27 5.14
CA ASN A 139 7.49 14.33 5.24
C ASN A 139 7.66 13.26 4.17
N LEU A 140 7.25 12.04 4.51
CA LEU A 140 7.17 10.93 3.57
C LEU A 140 5.72 10.67 3.18
N SER A 141 5.50 10.09 2.02
CA SER A 141 4.17 9.59 1.65
C SER A 141 4.31 8.35 0.79
N LEU A 142 3.24 7.55 0.72
CA LEU A 142 3.15 6.49 -0.27
C LEU A 142 2.79 7.11 -1.62
N PHE A 143 3.37 6.57 -2.69
CA PHE A 143 3.10 6.96 -4.06
C PHE A 143 1.60 6.88 -4.38
N ASP A 144 1.07 7.88 -5.09
CA ASP A 144 -0.31 7.85 -5.59
C ASP A 144 -0.32 7.44 -7.07
N ASN A 145 -0.77 6.23 -7.35
CA ASN A 145 -0.82 5.67 -8.72
C ASN A 145 -1.70 6.48 -9.71
N THR A 146 -2.44 7.49 -9.25
CA THR A 146 -3.29 8.33 -10.10
C THR A 146 -2.78 9.76 -10.19
N THR A 147 -2.35 10.33 -9.07
CA THR A 147 -2.09 11.79 -8.99
C THR A 147 -0.63 12.17 -8.87
N ASP A 148 0.27 11.23 -8.61
CA ASP A 148 1.70 11.53 -8.48
C ASP A 148 2.28 12.02 -9.82
N PRO A 149 3.05 13.13 -9.85
CA PRO A 149 3.68 13.65 -11.06
C PRO A 149 4.53 12.63 -11.83
N LEU A 150 5.20 11.69 -11.14
CA LEU A 150 6.04 10.69 -11.81
C LEU A 150 5.24 9.71 -12.69
N ASN A 151 3.90 9.68 -12.56
CA ASN A 151 3.04 8.92 -13.48
C ASN A 151 3.12 9.42 -14.94
N SER A 152 3.68 10.62 -15.18
CA SER A 152 3.99 11.07 -16.55
C SER A 152 5.14 10.31 -17.20
N GLU A 153 5.90 9.53 -16.44
CA GLU A 153 7.12 8.82 -16.89
C GLU A 153 6.85 7.31 -17.09
N PRO A 154 6.43 6.88 -18.30
CA PRO A 154 5.92 5.53 -18.53
C PRO A 154 6.98 4.42 -18.41
N THR A 155 8.27 4.76 -18.40
CA THR A 155 9.37 3.79 -18.37
C THR A 155 9.79 3.38 -16.96
N LEU A 156 9.37 4.11 -15.93
CA LEU A 156 9.82 3.88 -14.55
C LEU A 156 8.95 2.90 -13.78
N ASN A 157 7.66 2.82 -14.12
CA ASN A 157 6.67 1.99 -13.42
C ASN A 157 6.76 2.10 -11.88
N PRO A 158 6.63 3.32 -11.31
CA PRO A 158 6.73 3.56 -9.87
C PRO A 158 5.49 3.10 -9.11
N ASP A 159 4.46 2.60 -9.77
CA ASP A 159 3.17 2.23 -9.18
C ASP A 159 3.31 1.28 -7.98
N ASN A 160 2.50 1.55 -6.95
CA ASN A 160 2.22 0.56 -5.93
C ASN A 160 1.49 -0.64 -6.57
N ASN A 161 1.97 -1.84 -6.26
CA ASN A 161 1.42 -3.06 -6.82
C ASN A 161 1.49 -4.18 -5.79
N ILE A 162 0.44 -4.99 -5.70
CA ILE A 162 0.48 -6.21 -4.91
C ILE A 162 -0.21 -7.34 -5.63
N VAL A 163 0.51 -8.45 -5.73
CA VAL A 163 -0.02 -9.69 -6.31
C VAL A 163 0.15 -10.79 -5.30
N ILE A 164 -0.97 -11.34 -4.86
CA ILE A 164 -1.06 -12.48 -3.94
C ILE A 164 -1.52 -13.68 -4.76
N LEU A 165 -0.77 -14.78 -4.72
CA LEU A 165 -1.04 -15.98 -5.53
C LEU A 165 -2.50 -16.46 -5.40
N GLY A 166 -3.03 -16.51 -4.18
CA GLY A 166 -4.40 -16.92 -3.88
C GLY A 166 -5.48 -15.93 -4.34
N ALA A 167 -5.12 -14.67 -4.62
CA ALA A 167 -6.03 -13.67 -5.17
C ALA A 167 -6.19 -13.77 -6.69
N GLY A 168 -5.44 -14.68 -7.34
CA GLY A 168 -5.38 -14.80 -8.78
C GLY A 168 -4.49 -13.74 -9.43
N ALA A 169 -4.52 -13.68 -10.76
CA ALA A 169 -3.68 -12.77 -11.53
C ALA A 169 -4.07 -11.29 -11.32
N GLY A 170 -3.09 -10.41 -11.50
CA GLY A 170 -3.26 -8.96 -11.55
C GLY A 170 -3.09 -8.26 -10.20
N ASN A 171 -2.88 -6.94 -10.29
CA ASN A 171 -2.72 -6.05 -9.14
C ASN A 171 -3.98 -6.07 -8.26
N LYS A 172 -3.79 -6.17 -6.94
CA LYS A 172 -4.83 -6.07 -5.90
C LYS A 172 -4.70 -4.81 -5.05
N TYR A 173 -3.74 -3.94 -5.36
CA TYR A 173 -3.60 -2.65 -4.71
C TYR A 173 -4.82 -1.79 -5.01
N ALA A 174 -5.42 -1.24 -3.95
CA ALA A 174 -6.63 -0.44 -4.00
C ALA A 174 -6.41 1.00 -3.51
N GLY A 175 -5.25 1.32 -2.93
CA GLY A 175 -4.92 2.67 -2.47
C GLY A 175 -4.08 2.71 -1.21
N ASN A 176 -3.84 3.94 -0.73
CA ASN A 176 -3.14 4.22 0.52
C ASN A 176 -4.14 4.62 1.60
N THR A 177 -3.99 4.09 2.82
CA THR A 177 -4.80 4.50 3.99
C THR A 177 -4.10 5.54 4.86
N SER A 178 -2.79 5.73 4.68
CA SER A 178 -2.03 6.82 5.29
C SER A 178 -1.96 8.03 4.37
N GLY A 179 -2.02 9.24 4.95
CA GLY A 179 -1.59 10.46 4.28
C GLY A 179 -0.07 10.64 4.34
N SER A 180 0.36 11.90 4.20
CA SER A 180 1.76 12.27 4.42
C SER A 180 2.14 12.10 5.89
N VAL A 181 3.23 11.39 6.14
CA VAL A 181 3.78 11.07 7.46
C VAL A 181 4.89 12.06 7.77
N SER A 182 4.64 12.90 8.79
CA SER A 182 5.66 13.78 9.35
C SER A 182 6.46 13.03 10.41
N CYS A 183 7.78 13.17 10.36
CA CYS A 183 8.68 12.71 11.41
C CYS A 183 8.97 13.79 12.47
N VAL A 184 8.30 14.95 12.39
CA VAL A 184 8.29 15.98 13.43
C VAL A 184 7.10 15.71 14.37
N PRO A 185 7.31 15.58 15.69
CA PRO A 185 6.22 15.37 16.62
C PRO A 185 5.18 16.49 16.49
N PRO A 186 3.87 16.19 16.54
CA PRO A 186 2.88 17.26 16.65
C PRO A 186 3.25 18.07 17.89
N CYS A 187 3.47 19.38 17.71
CA CYS A 187 3.86 20.25 18.80
C CYS A 187 2.87 20.04 19.94
N SER A 188 3.34 19.58 21.11
CA SER A 188 2.51 19.49 22.30
C SER A 188 1.88 20.86 22.51
N ALA A 189 0.57 20.97 22.28
CA ALA A 189 -0.14 22.20 22.58
C ALA A 189 0.15 22.51 24.06
N ASN A 190 0.82 23.64 24.30
CA ASN A 190 1.19 24.20 25.60
C ASN A 190 0.36 23.60 26.74
N ALA A 191 0.95 22.67 27.51
CA ALA A 191 0.47 22.42 28.86
C ALA A 191 0.71 23.72 29.62
N GLY A 192 -0.35 24.52 29.74
CA GLY A 192 -0.32 25.83 30.35
C GLY A 192 0.45 25.80 31.66
N THR A 193 1.33 26.77 31.81
CA THR A 193 2.05 27.13 33.02
C THR A 193 1.11 27.08 34.22
N LEU A 194 1.27 26.09 35.10
CA LEU A 194 0.82 26.23 36.49
C LEU A 194 1.90 27.00 37.22
N SER A 195 1.70 28.31 37.32
CA SER A 195 2.41 29.15 38.28
C SER A 195 1.84 28.87 39.67
N TYR A 196 2.68 28.38 40.58
CA TYR A 196 2.42 28.42 42.02
C TYR A 196 2.79 29.79 42.59
#